data_AF-A0AAD7N8R9-F1
#
_entry.id   AF-A0AAD7N8R9-F1
#
_cell.length_a   1.000
_cell.length_b   1.000
_cell.length_c   1.000
_cell.angle_alpha   90.00
_cell.angle_beta   90.00
_cell.angle_gamma   90.00
#
_symmetry.space_group_name_H-M   'P 1'
#
loop_
_entity.id
_entity.type
_entity.pdbx_description
1 polymer ?
#
loop_
_entity_poly.entity_id
_entity_poly.type
_entity_poly.pdbx_seq_one_letter_code
_entity_poly.pdbx_strand_id
1 'polypeptide(L)'
;MAIKISERCTTVTFLSRASLNIFLVCAGDSDLTISSSDGVLFKLHRKHLEVHSDVFADAENATLPANGADEVVVLSETSSVLDVLFQYMYRQPQPNLQLVEFSVFAGVAEAAEKYMVYSALPAVLIRMRRYLGSYPLQVLDYAARHNYKDLANKAVRSTVGLTLAEAGKNLSPDTFLKWVRIFYQNYFFFGLHITEKLPGNFL
;
A
#
# COMPACT_ATOMS: atom_id res chain seq x y z
N MET A 1 25.94 14.52 9.52
CA MET A 1 24.71 13.79 9.16
C MET A 1 23.59 14.41 9.95
N ALA A 2 22.74 15.23 9.32
CA ALA A 2 21.73 16.02 10.03
C ALA A 2 20.47 15.16 10.24
N ILE A 3 20.12 14.93 11.51
CA ILE A 3 18.87 14.26 11.90
C ILE A 3 17.74 15.25 11.59
N LYS A 4 16.91 14.93 10.60
CA LYS A 4 15.75 15.75 10.25
C LYS A 4 14.60 15.38 11.19
N ILE A 5 14.70 15.83 12.44
CA ILE A 5 13.53 15.87 13.32
C ILE A 5 12.51 16.74 12.60
N SER A 6 11.28 16.26 12.43
CA SER A 6 10.22 17.04 11.79
C SER A 6 10.19 18.46 12.36
N GLU A 7 10.47 19.46 11.52
CA GLU A 7 10.66 20.88 11.89
C GLU A 7 9.40 21.52 12.53
N ARG A 8 8.32 20.76 12.70
CA ARG A 8 7.08 21.19 13.35
C ARG A 8 6.95 20.73 14.80
N CYS A 9 8.00 20.17 15.40
CA CYS A 9 8.04 19.81 16.82
C CYS A 9 8.18 21.04 17.75
N THR A 10 8.47 22.22 17.21
CA THR A 10 8.68 23.45 17.99
C THR A 10 8.03 24.64 17.31
N THR A 11 6.82 24.99 17.77
CA THR A 11 6.13 26.28 17.57
C THR A 11 5.76 26.72 16.15
N VAL A 12 4.54 27.24 16.05
CA VAL A 12 3.90 27.82 14.86
C VAL A 12 4.79 28.87 14.18
N THR A 13 5.14 28.67 12.91
CA THR A 13 5.17 29.74 11.91
C THR A 13 5.10 29.22 10.48
N PHE A 14 4.31 29.94 9.68
CA PHE A 14 4.01 29.73 8.27
C PHE A 14 5.26 29.61 7.40
N LEU A 15 5.19 28.80 6.33
CA LEU A 15 5.31 29.26 4.94
C LEU A 15 4.92 28.16 3.92
N SER A 16 4.24 28.60 2.86
CA SER A 16 3.69 27.84 1.73
C SER A 16 4.72 26.92 1.03
N ARG A 17 4.35 25.80 0.37
CA ARG A 17 3.50 25.72 -0.83
C ARG A 17 3.21 24.24 -1.17
N ALA A 18 2.01 23.98 -1.70
CA ALA A 18 1.49 22.74 -2.31
C ALA A 18 0.91 21.66 -1.37
N SER A 19 -0.42 21.77 -1.20
CA SER A 19 -1.43 20.72 -1.01
C SER A 19 -1.02 19.32 -0.52
N LEU A 20 -1.15 19.11 0.79
CA LEU A 20 -2.05 18.12 1.41
C LEU A 20 -1.92 18.30 2.93
N ASN A 21 -3.01 18.71 3.59
CA ASN A 21 -3.09 18.74 5.05
C ASN A 21 -3.04 17.29 5.55
N ILE A 22 -1.85 16.79 5.88
CA ILE A 22 -1.70 15.53 6.60
C ILE A 22 -1.04 15.89 7.93
N PHE A 23 -1.85 15.79 8.99
CA PHE A 23 -1.51 16.27 10.33
C PHE A 23 -0.58 15.27 11.01
N LEU A 24 0.66 15.70 11.21
CA LEU A 24 1.75 14.94 11.76
C LEU A 24 1.43 14.48 13.20
N VAL A 25 1.36 13.17 13.42
CA VAL A 25 1.24 12.58 14.76
C VAL A 25 2.55 12.85 15.51
N CYS A 26 2.53 13.88 16.36
CA CYS A 26 3.63 14.22 17.25
C CYS A 26 3.04 14.56 18.61
N ALA A 27 3.01 13.56 19.49
CA ALA A 27 2.51 13.72 20.84
C ALA A 27 3.64 14.13 21.80
N GLY A 28 3.40 15.13 22.65
CA GLY A 28 4.39 15.59 23.63
C GLY A 28 4.68 14.55 24.74
N ASP A 29 3.76 13.62 24.93
CA ASP A 29 3.76 12.49 25.84
C ASP A 29 4.10 11.15 25.16
N SER A 30 4.68 11.20 23.95
CA SER A 30 5.08 10.00 23.20
C SER A 30 6.08 9.13 23.97
N ASP A 31 5.85 7.82 23.98
CA ASP A 31 6.72 6.79 24.57
C ASP A 31 7.44 5.93 23.52
N LEU A 32 7.24 6.23 22.23
CA LEU A 32 7.83 5.52 21.11
C LEU A 32 8.26 6.47 20.00
N THR A 33 9.49 6.30 19.51
CA THR A 33 10.00 6.99 18.32
C THR A 33 10.20 6.02 17.17
N ILE A 34 9.55 6.28 16.04
CA ILE A 34 9.70 5.51 14.80
C ILE A 34 10.38 6.37 13.73
N SER A 35 11.38 5.84 13.04
CA SER A 35 11.95 6.44 11.83
C SER A 35 11.38 5.78 10.58
N SER A 36 10.96 6.60 9.61
CA SER A 36 10.73 6.14 8.24
C SER A 36 12.05 5.87 7.50
N SER A 37 11.96 5.25 6.32
CA SER A 37 13.13 4.98 5.47
C SER A 37 13.76 6.24 4.85
N ASP A 38 12.99 7.32 4.73
CA ASP A 38 13.46 8.66 4.33
C ASP A 38 13.88 9.54 5.52
N GLY A 39 14.02 8.94 6.71
CA GLY A 39 14.66 9.56 7.88
C GLY A 39 13.79 10.53 8.67
N VAL A 40 12.46 10.48 8.50
CA VAL A 40 11.50 11.28 9.28
C VAL A 40 11.17 10.52 10.56
N LEU A 41 11.26 11.23 11.70
CA LEU A 41 10.91 10.69 13.01
C LEU A 41 9.44 10.98 13.36
N PHE A 42 8.74 9.94 13.80
CA PHE A 42 7.38 9.95 14.31
C PHE A 42 7.40 9.68 15.81
N LYS A 43 6.73 10.55 16.57
CA LYS A 43 6.59 10.44 18.03
C LYS A 43 5.19 9.93 18.35
N LEU A 44 5.10 8.66 18.73
CA LEU A 44 3.86 7.89 18.82
C LEU A 44 3.64 7.35 20.24
N HIS A 45 2.45 6.81 20.47
CA HIS A 45 2.08 6.08 21.67
C HIS A 45 2.02 4.59 21.34
N ARG A 46 2.87 3.80 22.00
CA ARG A 46 2.93 2.34 21.80
C ARG A 46 1.57 1.68 21.92
N LYS A 47 0.81 2.05 22.96
CA LYS A 47 -0.54 1.53 23.22
C LYS A 47 -1.49 1.69 22.04
N HIS A 48 -1.38 2.78 21.27
CA HIS A 48 -2.24 2.98 20.10
C HIS A 48 -1.86 2.01 18.97
N LEU A 49 -0.57 1.78 18.77
CA LEU A 49 -0.10 0.84 17.75
C LEU A 49 -0.51 -0.58 18.13
N GLU A 50 -0.30 -1.00 19.38
CA GLU A 50 -0.69 -2.33 19.88
C GLU A 50 -2.18 -2.62 19.70
N VAL A 51 -3.05 -1.67 20.02
CA VAL A 51 -4.51 -1.85 19.91
C VAL A 51 -4.96 -2.01 18.45
N HIS A 52 -4.20 -1.46 17.50
CA HIS A 52 -4.60 -1.35 16.10
C HIS A 52 -3.78 -2.21 15.13
N SER A 53 -2.80 -2.97 15.62
CA SER A 53 -1.89 -3.79 14.82
C SER A 53 -1.40 -4.99 15.61
N ASP A 54 -1.68 -6.19 15.08
CA ASP A 54 -1.21 -7.45 15.68
C ASP A 54 0.33 -7.50 15.74
N VAL A 55 1.01 -6.99 14.71
CA VAL A 55 2.47 -6.97 14.66
C VAL A 55 3.07 -6.12 15.77
N PHE A 56 2.44 -4.99 16.12
CA PHE A 56 2.90 -4.16 17.22
C PHE A 56 2.46 -4.68 18.59
N ALA A 57 1.33 -5.40 18.67
CA ALA A 57 0.90 -6.08 19.89
C ALA A 57 1.87 -7.23 20.28
N ASP A 58 2.29 -8.04 19.31
CA ASP A 58 3.23 -9.15 19.52
C ASP A 58 4.68 -8.67 19.76
N ALA A 59 4.98 -7.43 19.39
CA ALA A 59 6.33 -6.86 19.47
C ALA A 59 6.80 -6.53 20.89
N GLU A 60 5.96 -6.65 21.91
CA GLU A 60 6.33 -6.53 23.33
C GLU A 60 7.42 -7.55 23.74
N ASN A 61 7.61 -8.63 22.95
CA ASN A 61 8.62 -9.67 23.22
C ASN A 61 9.85 -9.69 22.27
N ALA A 62 9.88 -8.91 21.17
CA ALA A 62 10.97 -9.08 20.18
C ALA A 62 11.37 -7.85 19.33
N THR A 63 10.49 -6.86 19.10
CA THR A 63 10.72 -5.86 18.03
C THR A 63 10.62 -4.42 18.51
N LEU A 64 9.90 -4.15 19.60
CA LEU A 64 9.86 -2.84 20.21
C LEU A 64 10.74 -2.81 21.47
N PRO A 65 11.51 -1.73 21.70
CA PRO A 65 12.37 -1.59 22.87
C PRO A 65 11.58 -1.83 24.15
N ALA A 66 12.01 -2.73 25.03
CA ALA A 66 11.29 -3.00 26.29
C ALA A 66 11.36 -1.80 27.25
N ASN A 67 12.41 -0.98 27.18
CA ASN A 67 12.67 0.12 28.11
C ASN A 67 13.43 1.27 27.43
N GLY A 68 12.73 2.33 27.00
CA GLY A 68 13.39 3.62 26.73
C GLY A 68 12.78 4.42 25.59
N ALA A 69 12.51 5.70 25.86
CA ALA A 69 12.15 6.72 24.88
C ALA A 69 13.28 7.03 23.86
N ASP A 70 14.48 6.48 24.07
CA ASP A 70 15.69 6.77 23.31
C ASP A 70 15.96 5.80 22.15
N GLU A 71 15.29 4.64 22.09
CA GLU A 71 15.50 3.69 21.00
C GLU A 71 14.53 3.97 19.84
N VAL A 72 15.12 4.20 18.65
CA VAL A 72 14.40 4.55 17.43
C VAL A 72 14.15 3.30 16.59
N VAL A 73 12.89 2.97 16.38
CA VAL A 73 12.50 1.82 15.54
C VAL A 73 12.46 2.27 14.08
N VAL A 74 13.23 1.62 13.21
CA VAL A 74 13.30 1.97 11.79
C VAL A 74 12.35 1.10 10.99
N LEU A 75 11.44 1.73 10.24
CA LEU A 75 10.53 1.07 9.29
C LEU A 75 10.98 1.31 7.85
N SER A 76 10.63 0.40 6.95
CA SER A 76 11.05 0.45 5.54
C SER A 76 10.23 1.42 4.68
N GLU A 77 9.07 1.83 5.18
CA GLU A 77 8.11 2.67 4.50
C GLU A 77 8.52 4.15 4.57
N THR A 78 8.14 4.91 3.54
CA THR A 78 8.39 6.35 3.51
C THR A 78 7.51 7.08 4.51
N SER A 79 7.94 8.27 4.91
CA SER A 79 7.19 9.15 5.80
C SER A 79 5.75 9.38 5.33
N SER A 80 5.54 9.61 4.03
CA SER A 80 4.22 9.82 3.43
C SER A 80 3.27 8.63 3.57
N VAL A 81 3.79 7.40 3.57
CA VAL A 81 3.00 6.18 3.77
C VAL A 81 2.67 6.01 5.24
N LEU A 82 3.67 6.14 6.10
CA LEU A 82 3.52 5.97 7.55
C LEU A 82 2.58 7.02 8.15
N ASP A 83 2.63 8.26 7.67
CA ASP A 83 1.76 9.33 8.15
C ASP A 83 0.27 9.01 7.93
N VAL A 84 -0.09 8.45 6.78
CA VAL A 84 -1.46 7.99 6.51
C VAL A 84 -1.79 6.74 7.33
N LEU A 85 -0.86 5.79 7.44
CA LEU A 85 -1.08 4.55 8.17
C LEU A 85 -1.32 4.81 9.67
N PHE A 86 -0.49 5.63 10.31
CA PHE A 86 -0.62 5.94 11.73
C PHE A 86 -1.92 6.68 12.05
N GLN A 87 -2.49 7.42 11.10
CA GLN A 87 -3.80 8.04 11.33
C GLN A 87 -4.91 7.02 11.61
N TYR A 88 -4.86 5.83 11.00
CA TYR A 88 -5.80 4.73 11.25
C TYR A 88 -5.69 4.11 12.64
N MET A 89 -4.59 4.37 13.35
CA MET A 89 -4.29 3.82 14.68
C MET A 89 -4.59 4.82 15.81
N TYR A 90 -5.02 6.03 15.48
CA TYR A 90 -5.31 7.07 16.45
C TYR A 90 -6.80 7.38 16.50
N ARG A 91 -7.25 7.88 17.65
CA ARG A 91 -8.64 8.29 17.86
C ARG A 91 -8.93 9.61 17.14
N GLN A 92 -9.24 9.51 15.85
CA GLN A 92 -9.58 10.64 14.99
C GLN A 92 -10.47 10.20 13.81
N PRO A 93 -11.03 11.14 13.03
CA PRO A 93 -11.67 10.80 11.77
C PRO A 93 -10.70 10.07 10.83
N GLN A 94 -11.18 9.00 10.18
CA GLN A 94 -10.34 8.20 9.29
C GLN A 94 -9.84 9.02 8.08
N PRO A 95 -8.58 8.84 7.66
CA PRO A 95 -8.01 9.65 6.59
C PRO A 95 -8.73 9.39 5.26
N ASN A 96 -8.89 10.43 4.45
CA ASN A 96 -9.55 10.32 3.16
C ASN A 96 -8.57 9.84 2.08
N LEU A 97 -8.56 8.53 1.81
CA LEU A 97 -7.73 7.91 0.77
C LEU A 97 -8.04 8.36 -0.68
N GLN A 98 -9.09 9.16 -0.90
CA GLN A 98 -9.33 9.75 -2.22
C GLN A 98 -8.35 10.89 -2.53
N LEU A 99 -7.85 11.57 -1.49
CA LEU A 99 -6.92 12.68 -1.61
C LEU A 99 -5.46 12.22 -1.67
N VAL A 100 -5.22 10.92 -1.52
CA VAL A 100 -3.88 10.33 -1.53
C VAL A 100 -3.54 9.87 -2.94
N GLU A 101 -2.40 10.32 -3.45
CA GLU A 101 -1.84 9.89 -4.74
C GLU A 101 -1.64 8.38 -4.79
N PHE A 102 -1.81 7.78 -5.98
CA PHE A 102 -1.81 6.32 -6.12
C PHE A 102 -0.53 5.65 -5.61
N SER A 103 0.64 6.26 -5.83
CA SER A 103 1.93 5.73 -5.37
C SER A 103 2.01 5.63 -3.84
N VAL A 104 1.58 6.67 -3.13
CA VAL A 104 1.51 6.67 -1.66
C VAL A 104 0.43 5.70 -1.19
N PHE A 105 -0.75 5.73 -1.82
CA PHE A 105 -1.85 4.83 -1.49
C PHE A 105 -1.47 3.35 -1.63
N ALA A 106 -0.76 2.97 -2.69
CA ALA A 106 -0.27 1.61 -2.87
C ALA A 106 0.69 1.20 -1.74
N GLY A 107 1.59 2.11 -1.33
CA GLY A 107 2.44 1.91 -0.15
C GLY A 107 1.64 1.75 1.15
N VAL A 108 0.59 2.55 1.35
CA VAL A 108 -0.31 2.42 2.50
C VAL A 108 -1.03 1.07 2.49
N ALA A 109 -1.46 0.59 1.33
CA ALA A 109 -2.09 -0.71 1.19
C ALA A 109 -1.14 -1.84 1.59
N GLU A 110 0.09 -1.83 1.10
CA GLU A 110 1.12 -2.82 1.49
C GLU A 110 1.44 -2.75 2.99
N ALA A 111 1.58 -1.54 3.53
CA ALA A 111 1.89 -1.35 4.94
C ALA A 111 0.73 -1.80 5.84
N ALA A 112 -0.52 -1.56 5.44
CA ALA A 112 -1.70 -2.01 6.17
C ALA A 112 -1.78 -3.55 6.26
N GLU A 113 -1.41 -4.26 5.20
CA GLU A 113 -1.30 -5.73 5.21
C GLU A 113 -0.14 -6.18 6.09
N LYS A 114 1.05 -5.60 5.87
CA LYS A 114 2.29 -5.95 6.58
C LYS A 114 2.17 -5.79 8.08
N TYR A 115 1.58 -4.68 8.54
CA TYR A 115 1.38 -4.38 9.95
C TYR A 115 0.00 -4.83 10.46
N MET A 116 -0.79 -5.52 9.66
CA MET A 116 -2.10 -6.04 10.05
C MET A 116 -3.03 -4.97 10.65
N VAL A 117 -3.09 -3.81 10.00
CA VAL A 117 -3.88 -2.65 10.44
C VAL A 117 -5.32 -2.81 9.95
N TYR A 118 -6.09 -3.67 10.60
CA TYR A 118 -7.41 -4.09 10.12
C TYR A 118 -8.41 -2.93 9.94
N SER A 119 -8.25 -1.83 10.68
CA SER A 119 -9.08 -0.62 10.51
C SER A 119 -8.90 0.04 9.14
N ALA A 120 -7.75 -0.13 8.49
CA ALA A 120 -7.44 0.44 7.17
C ALA A 120 -7.92 -0.44 6.01
N LEU A 121 -7.90 -1.77 6.16
CA LEU A 121 -8.11 -2.72 5.06
C LEU A 121 -9.44 -2.52 4.31
N PRO A 122 -10.61 -2.31 4.96
CA PRO A 122 -11.85 -2.08 4.22
C PRO A 122 -11.79 -0.85 3.31
N ALA A 123 -11.20 0.25 3.78
CA ALA A 123 -11.05 1.48 3.01
C ALA A 123 -10.08 1.29 1.83
N VAL A 124 -8.96 0.60 2.08
CA VAL A 124 -7.97 0.23 1.06
C VAL A 124 -8.63 -0.62 -0.04
N LEU A 125 -9.37 -1.66 0.31
CA LEU A 125 -10.01 -2.55 -0.66
C LEU A 125 -11.08 -1.84 -1.51
N ILE A 126 -11.86 -0.95 -0.90
CA ILE A 126 -12.84 -0.13 -1.64
C ILE A 126 -12.10 0.78 -2.65
N ARG A 127 -11.00 1.40 -2.23
CA ARG A 127 -10.22 2.30 -3.09
C ARG A 127 -9.48 1.55 -4.19
N MET A 128 -8.90 0.38 -3.91
CA MET A 128 -8.28 -0.51 -4.91
C MET A 128 -9.25 -0.87 -6.04
N ARG A 129 -10.51 -1.20 -5.71
CA ARG A 129 -11.54 -1.47 -6.73
C ARG A 129 -11.77 -0.29 -7.67
N ARG A 130 -11.65 0.95 -7.19
CA ARG A 130 -11.80 2.14 -8.04
C ARG A 130 -10.62 2.34 -8.99
N TYR A 131 -9.46 1.75 -8.69
CA TYR A 131 -8.27 1.83 -9.53
C TYR A 131 -8.18 0.73 -10.59
N LEU A 132 -9.17 -0.17 -10.68
CA LEU A 132 -9.21 -1.22 -11.71
C LEU A 132 -9.07 -0.69 -13.14
N GLY A 133 -9.62 0.49 -13.44
CA GLY A 133 -9.53 1.09 -14.78
C GLY A 133 -8.24 1.84 -15.08
N SER A 134 -7.51 2.29 -14.06
CA SER A 134 -6.31 3.14 -14.23
C SER A 134 -5.01 2.38 -13.97
N TYR A 135 -5.03 1.44 -13.02
CA TYR A 135 -3.87 0.67 -12.56
C TYR A 135 -4.20 -0.83 -12.45
N PRO A 136 -4.72 -1.49 -13.50
CA PRO A 136 -5.21 -2.86 -13.43
C PRO A 136 -4.13 -3.88 -13.02
N LEU A 137 -2.89 -3.71 -13.49
CA LEU A 137 -1.78 -4.63 -13.17
C LEU A 137 -1.36 -4.52 -11.70
N GLN A 138 -1.25 -3.30 -11.17
CA GLN A 138 -0.88 -3.07 -9.78
C GLN A 138 -1.98 -3.57 -8.83
N VAL A 139 -3.25 -3.35 -9.18
CA VAL A 139 -4.39 -3.88 -8.41
C VAL A 139 -4.42 -5.41 -8.47
N LEU A 140 -4.11 -6.01 -9.63
CA LEU A 140 -4.01 -7.46 -9.78
C LEU A 140 -2.90 -8.03 -8.89
N ASP A 141 -1.71 -7.44 -8.94
CA ASP A 141 -0.56 -7.88 -8.16
C ASP A 141 -0.81 -7.82 -6.66
N TYR A 142 -1.31 -6.68 -6.17
CA TYR A 142 -1.72 -6.52 -4.78
C TYR A 142 -2.76 -7.59 -4.38
N ALA A 143 -3.82 -7.74 -5.18
CA ALA A 143 -4.88 -8.69 -4.87
C ALA A 143 -4.42 -10.15 -4.90
N ALA A 144 -3.49 -10.50 -5.79
CA ALA A 144 -2.95 -11.85 -5.91
C ALA A 144 -2.02 -12.19 -4.74
N ARG A 145 -1.14 -11.26 -4.34
CA ARG A 145 -0.21 -11.45 -3.21
C ARG A 145 -0.92 -11.57 -1.87
N HIS A 146 -1.98 -10.78 -1.67
CA HIS A 146 -2.77 -10.76 -0.42
C HIS A 146 -4.03 -11.64 -0.47
N ASN A 147 -4.14 -12.52 -1.47
CA ASN A 147 -5.19 -13.53 -1.59
C ASN A 147 -6.64 -12.97 -1.68
N TYR A 148 -6.82 -11.76 -2.21
CA TYR A 148 -8.13 -11.17 -2.51
C TYR A 148 -8.68 -11.66 -3.86
N LYS A 149 -9.12 -12.93 -3.90
CA LYS A 149 -9.55 -13.63 -5.12
C LYS A 149 -10.59 -12.84 -5.95
N ASP A 150 -11.60 -12.26 -5.30
CA ASP A 150 -12.64 -11.50 -6.01
C ASP A 150 -12.09 -10.24 -6.68
N LEU A 151 -11.15 -9.57 -6.03
CA LEU A 151 -10.49 -8.38 -6.57
C LEU A 151 -9.54 -8.78 -7.70
N ALA A 152 -8.74 -9.83 -7.51
CA ALA A 152 -7.83 -10.36 -8.53
C ALA A 152 -8.60 -10.79 -9.79
N ASN A 153 -9.74 -11.46 -9.65
CA ASN A 153 -10.60 -11.86 -10.76
C ASN A 153 -11.18 -10.66 -11.53
N LYS A 154 -11.49 -9.56 -10.83
CA LYS A 154 -11.92 -8.31 -11.47
C LYS A 154 -10.76 -7.59 -12.16
N ALA A 155 -9.59 -7.59 -11.52
CA ALA A 155 -8.38 -6.96 -12.03
C ALA A 155 -7.87 -7.66 -13.30
N VAL A 156 -7.79 -8.99 -13.32
CA VAL A 156 -7.33 -9.73 -14.50
C VAL A 156 -8.19 -9.46 -15.73
N ARG A 157 -9.52 -9.33 -15.58
CA ARG A 157 -10.41 -8.92 -16.70
C ARG A 157 -10.13 -7.51 -17.20
N SER A 158 -9.62 -6.64 -16.33
CA SER A 158 -9.25 -5.26 -16.66
C SER A 158 -7.85 -5.15 -17.27
N THR A 159 -7.11 -6.26 -17.37
CA THR A 159 -5.78 -6.32 -18.02
C THR A 159 -5.84 -6.77 -19.49
N VAL A 160 -7.04 -7.01 -20.03
CA VAL A 160 -7.21 -7.40 -21.44
C VAL A 160 -6.67 -6.30 -22.34
N GLY A 161 -5.86 -6.69 -23.34
CA GLY A 161 -5.20 -5.77 -24.26
C GLY A 161 -3.83 -5.27 -23.80
N LEU A 162 -3.42 -5.55 -22.56
CA LEU A 162 -2.05 -5.26 -22.10
C LEU A 162 -1.05 -6.28 -22.62
N THR A 163 0.17 -5.83 -22.83
CA THR A 163 1.26 -6.65 -23.38
C THR A 163 1.95 -7.49 -22.29
N LEU A 164 2.60 -8.58 -22.71
CA LEU A 164 3.47 -9.37 -21.83
C LEU A 164 4.56 -8.52 -21.16
N ALA A 165 5.09 -7.52 -21.88
CA ALA A 165 6.14 -6.63 -21.37
C ALA A 165 5.63 -5.73 -20.25
N GLU A 166 4.43 -5.14 -20.40
CA GLU A 166 3.80 -4.32 -19.35
C GLU A 166 3.50 -5.16 -18.11
N ALA A 167 2.95 -6.36 -18.30
CA ALA A 167 2.67 -7.28 -17.20
C ALA A 167 3.96 -7.70 -16.48
N GLY A 168 5.02 -8.05 -17.21
CA GLY A 168 6.31 -8.45 -16.64
C GLY A 168 7.00 -7.34 -15.85
N LYS A 169 6.75 -6.07 -16.18
CA LYS A 169 7.29 -4.92 -15.44
C LYS A 169 6.53 -4.64 -14.14
N ASN A 170 5.24 -4.94 -14.06
CA ASN A 170 4.37 -4.50 -12.96
C ASN A 170 3.91 -5.63 -12.03
N LEU A 171 4.00 -6.88 -12.45
CA LEU A 171 3.58 -8.03 -11.65
C LEU A 171 4.78 -8.68 -10.97
N SER A 172 4.58 -9.14 -9.74
CA SER A 172 5.50 -10.07 -9.07
C SER A 172 5.67 -11.36 -9.90
N PRO A 173 6.82 -12.06 -9.82
CA PRO A 173 7.08 -13.26 -10.62
C PRO A 173 5.95 -14.30 -10.55
N ASP A 174 5.44 -14.58 -9.34
CA ASP A 174 4.37 -15.54 -9.12
C ASP A 174 3.05 -15.11 -9.74
N THR A 175 2.71 -13.82 -9.63
CA THR A 175 1.50 -13.27 -10.22
C THR A 175 1.60 -13.22 -11.74
N PHE A 176 2.78 -12.88 -12.26
CA PHE A 176 3.06 -12.88 -13.70
C PHE A 176 2.84 -14.27 -14.31
N LEU A 177 3.37 -15.33 -13.71
CA LEU A 177 3.17 -16.71 -14.20
C LEU A 177 1.69 -17.10 -14.25
N LYS A 178 0.92 -16.76 -13.21
CA LYS A 178 -0.53 -17.00 -13.17
C LYS A 178 -1.26 -16.19 -14.24
N TRP A 179 -0.88 -14.92 -14.41
CA TRP A 179 -1.45 -14.02 -15.40
C TRP A 179 -1.17 -14.50 -16.83
N VAL A 180 0.06 -14.93 -17.13
CA VAL A 180 0.45 -15.47 -18.44
C VAL A 180 -0.40 -16.69 -18.81
N ARG A 181 -0.66 -17.59 -17.86
CA ARG A 181 -1.54 -18.75 -18.08
C ARG A 181 -2.95 -18.31 -18.51
N ILE A 182 -3.51 -17.30 -17.83
CA ILE A 182 -4.83 -16.75 -18.16
C ILE A 182 -4.80 -16.03 -19.51
N PHE A 183 -3.74 -15.27 -19.77
CA PHE A 183 -3.52 -14.57 -21.03
C PHE A 183 -3.57 -15.54 -22.21
N TYR A 184 -2.77 -16.61 -22.19
CA TYR A 184 -2.76 -17.61 -23.27
C TYR A 184 -4.09 -18.36 -23.40
N GLN A 185 -4.77 -18.69 -22.29
CA GLN A 185 -6.09 -19.33 -22.35
C GLN A 185 -7.12 -18.44 -23.07
N ASN A 186 -7.11 -17.13 -22.80
CA ASN A 186 -8.01 -16.19 -23.46
C ASN A 186 -7.64 -15.99 -24.93
N TYR A 187 -6.36 -15.76 -25.25
CA TYR A 187 -5.92 -15.54 -26.64
C TYR A 187 -6.05 -16.79 -27.52
N PHE A 188 -5.81 -17.99 -26.97
CA PHE A 188 -6.04 -19.25 -27.70
C PHE A 188 -7.52 -19.45 -28.02
N PHE A 189 -8.42 -19.11 -27.08
CA PHE A 189 -9.86 -19.16 -27.30
C PHE A 189 -10.33 -18.16 -28.37
N PHE A 190 -9.81 -16.93 -28.35
CA PHE A 190 -10.10 -15.93 -29.41
C PHE A 190 -9.47 -16.30 -30.77
N GLY A 191 -8.28 -16.89 -30.79
CA GLY A 191 -7.63 -17.38 -32.00
C GLY A 191 -8.41 -18.50 -32.68
N LEU A 192 -8.92 -19.48 -31.91
CA LEU A 192 -9.76 -20.57 -32.42
C LEU A 192 -11.07 -20.08 -33.04
N HIS A 193 -11.71 -19.08 -32.43
CA HIS A 193 -12.95 -18.50 -32.98
C HIS A 193 -12.74 -17.65 -34.24
N ILE A 194 -11.52 -17.13 -34.46
CA ILE A 194 -11.16 -16.47 -35.72
C ILE A 194 -10.85 -17.52 -36.80
N THR A 195 -10.18 -18.62 -36.45
CA THR A 195 -9.88 -19.70 -37.40
C THR A 195 -11.11 -20.51 -37.83
N GLU A 196 -12.14 -20.64 -36.98
CA GLU A 196 -13.42 -21.26 -37.37
C GLU A 196 -14.28 -20.37 -38.27
N LYS A 197 -14.03 -19.05 -38.31
CA LYS A 197 -14.76 -18.08 -39.14
C LYS A 197 -14.06 -17.73 -40.45
N LEU A 198 -12.83 -18.20 -40.67
CA LEU A 198 -12.18 -18.10 -41.97
C LEU A 198 -12.56 -19.34 -42.79
N PRO A 199 -13.36 -19.20 -43.88
CA PRO A 199 -13.48 -20.29 -44.82
C PRO A 199 -12.08 -20.63 -45.31
N GLY A 200 -11.72 -21.90 -45.21
CA GLY A 200 -10.42 -22.40 -45.63
C GLY A 200 -10.06 -21.87 -47.01
N ASN A 201 -8.85 -21.32 -47.11
CA ASN A 201 -7.94 -21.39 -48.25
C ASN A 201 -6.83 -20.36 -48.05
N PHE A 202 -5.69 -20.82 -47.55
CA PHE A 202 -4.40 -20.43 -48.12
C PHE A 202 -3.51 -21.66 -48.13
N LEU A 203 -3.32 -22.15 -49.38
CA LEU A 203 -2.67 -23.38 -49.84
C LEU A 203 -3.55 -24.64 -49.84
#